data_AF-A0A7S0JNX7-F1
#
_entry.id   AF-A0A7S0JNX7-F1
#
_cell.length_a   1.000
_cell.length_b   1.000
_cell.length_c   1.000
_cell.angle_alpha   90.00
_cell.angle_beta   90.00
_cell.angle_gamma   90.00
#
_symmetry.space_group_name_H-M   'P 1'
#
loop_
_entity.id
_entity.type
_entity.pdbx_description
1 polymer ?
#
loop_
_entity_poly.entity_id
_entity_poly.type
_entity_poly.pdbx_seq_one_letter_code
_entity_poly.pdbx_strand_id
1 'polypeptide(L)'
;AWHSSGFAVAAAPTGASGLQLIETCYWDHGPNCTTSPPSITGNLLWVAHLAERHFAVSLNRTSAESVLFPLLSAALNFYRFFQLPGPTQPDGRTHLPTTFSPEFPYRGPDTNYDLQLYRWGLLRILQLADAGVGRPSPEERSQWEARLADLAPYPVGPDGL
;
A
#
# COMPACT_ATOMS: atom_id res chain seq x y z
N ALA A 1 -31.95 3.72 46.92
CA ALA A 1 -31.43 4.22 45.63
C ALA A 1 -31.12 3.01 44.77
N TRP A 2 -31.95 2.74 43.77
CA TRP A 2 -31.76 1.65 42.82
C TRP A 2 -31.20 2.28 41.54
N HIS A 3 -30.06 1.79 41.04
CA HIS A 3 -29.57 2.14 39.71
C HIS A 3 -29.80 0.95 38.80
N SER A 4 -30.62 1.20 37.78
CA SER A 4 -30.96 0.31 36.68
C SER A 4 -29.73 0.10 35.78
N SER A 5 -29.16 -1.09 35.82
CA SER A 5 -28.24 -1.56 34.79
C SER A 5 -29.05 -1.96 33.56
N GLY A 6 -28.95 -1.17 32.50
CA GLY A 6 -29.54 -1.50 31.20
C GLY A 6 -28.84 -2.69 30.56
N PHE A 7 -29.63 -3.64 30.07
CA PHE A 7 -29.19 -4.67 29.13
C PHE A 7 -28.77 -4.02 27.81
N ALA A 8 -27.64 -4.48 27.24
CA ALA A 8 -27.40 -4.41 25.81
C ALA A 8 -26.91 -5.77 25.33
N VAL A 9 -27.76 -6.45 24.55
CA VAL A 9 -27.44 -7.65 23.79
C VAL A 9 -26.77 -7.23 22.47
N ALA A 10 -25.63 -7.88 22.21
CA ALA A 10 -24.94 -8.13 20.94
C ALA A 10 -25.17 -7.21 19.73
N ALA A 11 -24.05 -6.68 19.22
CA ALA A 11 -23.77 -6.69 17.79
C ALA A 11 -22.28 -7.03 17.62
N ALA A 12 -21.98 -8.20 17.06
CA ALA A 12 -20.65 -8.44 16.51
C ALA A 12 -20.52 -7.52 15.28
N PRO A 13 -19.54 -6.60 15.22
CA PRO A 13 -19.31 -5.88 13.99
C PRO A 13 -18.57 -6.82 13.04
N THR A 14 -19.32 -7.34 12.07
CA THR A 14 -18.84 -7.65 10.73
C THR A 14 -17.90 -6.54 10.27
N GLY A 15 -16.60 -6.84 10.23
CA GLY A 15 -15.53 -5.89 9.89
C GLY A 15 -14.63 -6.41 8.78
N ALA A 16 -15.18 -7.09 7.78
CA ALA A 16 -14.55 -7.15 6.46
C ALA A 16 -15.06 -5.93 5.68
N SER A 17 -14.14 -5.04 5.31
CA SER A 17 -14.39 -3.86 4.46
C SER A 17 -15.21 -2.75 5.12
N GLY A 18 -14.57 -1.92 5.94
CA GLY A 18 -15.12 -0.65 6.38
C GLY A 18 -15.04 0.41 5.27
N LEU A 19 -16.19 0.94 4.86
CA LEU A 19 -16.38 2.04 3.90
C LEU A 19 -15.84 3.41 4.39
N GLN A 20 -15.15 3.43 5.53
CA GLN A 20 -14.43 4.58 6.07
C GLN A 20 -12.95 4.32 5.87
N LEU A 21 -12.36 4.97 4.87
CA LEU A 21 -10.97 4.82 4.40
C LEU A 21 -9.87 5.11 5.46
N ILE A 22 -10.19 5.13 6.76
CA ILE A 22 -9.28 5.58 7.83
C ILE A 22 -9.24 4.65 9.06
N GLU A 23 -10.14 3.66 9.23
CA GLU A 23 -10.07 2.78 10.42
C GLU A 23 -10.11 1.30 10.07
N THR A 24 -8.97 0.62 10.20
CA THR A 24 -8.93 -0.84 10.30
C THR A 24 -8.19 -1.25 11.58
N CYS A 25 -8.96 -1.55 12.63
CA CYS A 25 -8.50 -2.25 13.83
C CYS A 25 -8.37 -3.76 13.57
N TYR A 26 -7.77 -4.14 12.44
CA TYR A 26 -7.88 -5.51 11.90
C TYR A 26 -7.35 -6.57 12.87
N TRP A 27 -6.39 -6.22 13.74
CA TRP A 27 -5.84 -7.11 14.79
C TRP A 27 -5.44 -6.42 16.11
N ASP A 28 -5.75 -5.15 16.30
CA ASP A 28 -5.47 -4.43 17.56
C ASP A 28 -6.79 -4.25 18.31
N HIS A 29 -6.93 -4.95 19.44
CA HIS A 29 -8.13 -4.89 20.28
C HIS A 29 -7.78 -4.16 21.58
N GLY A 30 -8.15 -2.89 21.68
CA GLY A 30 -7.96 -2.13 22.92
C GLY A 30 -8.53 -0.71 22.87
N PRO A 31 -8.83 -0.11 24.04
CA PRO A 31 -9.43 1.22 24.14
C PRO A 31 -8.53 2.38 23.63
N ASN A 32 -7.27 2.11 23.29
CA ASN A 32 -6.29 3.10 22.83
C ASN A 32 -6.02 3.04 21.32
N CYS A 33 -6.76 2.26 20.54
CA CYS A 33 -6.59 2.21 19.09
C CYS A 33 -7.19 3.48 18.45
N THR A 34 -6.39 4.55 18.35
CA THR A 34 -6.83 5.83 17.77
C THR A 34 -6.52 5.97 16.28
N THR A 35 -5.48 5.30 15.76
CA THR A 35 -5.25 5.04 14.32
C THR A 35 -4.19 3.94 14.18
N SER A 36 -4.48 2.85 13.46
CA SER A 36 -3.41 1.93 13.01
C SER A 36 -2.71 2.57 11.79
N PRO A 37 -1.38 2.43 11.61
CA PRO A 37 -0.80 2.54 10.27
C PRO A 37 -1.66 1.71 9.30
N PRO A 38 -1.88 2.14 8.05
CA PRO A 38 -2.76 1.44 7.13
C PRO A 38 -2.37 -0.04 7.11
N SER A 39 -3.27 -0.89 7.59
CA SER A 39 -3.03 -2.32 7.60
C SER A 39 -3.15 -2.82 6.16
N ILE A 40 -2.11 -3.44 5.63
CA ILE A 40 -2.07 -3.96 4.24
C ILE A 40 -2.13 -2.80 3.21
N THR A 41 -1.05 -2.03 3.13
CA THR A 41 -0.98 -0.80 2.31
C THR A 41 -1.01 -1.05 0.80
N GLY A 42 -0.64 -2.26 0.38
CA GLY A 42 -0.52 -2.67 -1.01
C GLY A 42 -1.83 -2.88 -1.74
N ASN A 43 -2.99 -2.93 -1.06
CA ASN A 43 -4.27 -3.27 -1.71
C ASN A 43 -4.61 -2.38 -2.91
N LEU A 44 -4.34 -1.06 -2.82
CA LEU A 44 -4.60 -0.16 -3.94
C LEU A 44 -3.67 -0.44 -5.13
N LEU A 45 -2.41 -0.77 -4.87
CA LEU A 45 -1.48 -1.20 -5.91
C LEU A 45 -1.85 -2.56 -6.49
N TRP A 46 -2.41 -3.47 -5.68
CA TRP A 46 -2.92 -4.74 -6.19
C TRP A 46 -4.12 -4.53 -7.12
N VAL A 47 -5.05 -3.63 -6.79
CA VAL A 47 -6.14 -3.23 -7.69
C VAL A 47 -5.59 -2.61 -8.98
N ALA A 48 -4.58 -1.74 -8.88
CA ALA A 48 -3.92 -1.19 -10.07
C ALA A 48 -3.26 -2.29 -10.92
N HIS A 49 -2.72 -3.34 -10.29
CA HIS A 49 -2.18 -4.50 -11.01
C HIS A 49 -3.28 -5.27 -11.74
N LEU A 50 -4.44 -5.48 -11.13
CA LEU A 50 -5.59 -6.09 -11.81
C LEU A 50 -6.08 -5.25 -12.99
N ALA A 51 -6.12 -3.91 -12.83
CA ALA A 51 -6.44 -2.99 -13.93
C ALA A 51 -5.39 -3.06 -15.05
N GLU A 52 -4.11 -3.23 -14.71
CA GLU A 52 -3.04 -3.43 -15.70
C GLU A 52 -3.26 -4.73 -16.49
N ARG A 53 -3.61 -5.83 -15.82
CA ARG A 53 -3.94 -7.10 -16.49
C ARG A 53 -5.12 -6.96 -17.43
N HIS A 54 -6.15 -6.23 -17.04
CA HIS A 54 -7.28 -5.92 -17.91
C HIS A 54 -6.85 -5.11 -19.14
N PHE A 55 -6.00 -4.10 -18.97
CA PHE A 55 -5.44 -3.35 -20.10
C PHE A 55 -4.62 -4.27 -21.03
N ALA A 56 -3.76 -5.11 -20.47
CA ALA A 56 -2.88 -5.99 -21.26
C ALA A 56 -3.66 -6.93 -22.18
N VAL A 57 -4.84 -7.39 -21.77
CA VAL A 57 -5.69 -8.26 -22.60
C VAL A 57 -6.62 -7.48 -23.53
N SER A 58 -7.13 -6.33 -23.11
CA SER A 58 -8.08 -5.53 -23.90
C SER A 58 -7.40 -4.61 -24.92
N LEU A 59 -6.11 -4.31 -24.71
CA LEU A 59 -5.34 -3.29 -25.45
C LEU A 59 -6.04 -1.93 -25.52
N ASN A 60 -6.95 -1.66 -24.57
CA ASN A 60 -7.74 -0.44 -24.54
C ASN A 60 -6.88 0.71 -24.01
N ARG A 61 -6.25 1.44 -24.93
CA ARG A 61 -5.38 2.58 -24.59
C ARG A 61 -6.12 3.63 -23.76
N THR A 62 -7.38 3.94 -24.07
CA THR A 62 -8.18 4.90 -23.29
C THR A 62 -8.27 4.50 -21.83
N SER A 63 -8.51 3.21 -21.53
CA SER A 63 -8.51 2.73 -20.13
C SER A 63 -7.15 2.87 -19.44
N ALA A 64 -6.05 2.70 -20.19
CA ALA A 64 -4.71 2.85 -19.63
C ALA A 64 -4.40 4.31 -19.27
N GLU A 65 -4.77 5.24 -20.16
CA GLU A 65 -4.51 6.68 -20.00
C GLU A 65 -5.45 7.31 -18.96
N SER A 66 -6.74 6.93 -18.96
CA SER A 66 -7.76 7.57 -18.12
C SER A 66 -7.95 6.92 -16.74
N VAL A 67 -7.59 5.63 -16.59
CA VAL A 67 -7.83 4.89 -15.34
C VAL A 67 -6.52 4.39 -14.76
N LEU A 68 -5.78 3.56 -15.48
CA LEU A 68 -4.59 2.89 -14.93
C LEU A 68 -3.51 3.90 -14.52
N PHE A 69 -3.13 4.81 -15.42
CA PHE A 69 -2.03 5.74 -15.15
C PHE A 69 -2.34 6.70 -13.97
N PRO A 70 -3.52 7.36 -13.92
CA PRO A 70 -3.87 8.19 -12.77
C PRO A 70 -4.00 7.41 -11.47
N LEU A 71 -4.58 6.20 -11.51
CA LEU A 71 -4.72 5.33 -10.33
C LEU A 71 -3.36 4.92 -9.79
N LEU A 72 -2.44 4.50 -10.66
CA LEU A 72 -1.10 4.09 -10.27
C LEU A 72 -0.31 5.27 -9.71
N SER A 73 -0.41 6.46 -10.32
CA SER A 73 0.22 7.68 -9.81
C SER A 73 -0.29 8.03 -8.40
N ALA A 74 -1.60 8.00 -8.20
CA ALA A 74 -2.21 8.26 -6.89
C ALA A 74 -1.77 7.23 -5.84
N ALA A 75 -1.76 5.95 -6.19
CA ALA A 75 -1.32 4.88 -5.32
C ALA A 75 0.16 5.05 -4.91
N LEU A 76 1.06 5.35 -5.85
CA LEU A 76 2.47 5.58 -5.54
C LEU A 76 2.69 6.85 -4.72
N ASN A 77 1.94 7.91 -4.99
CA ASN A 77 2.01 9.13 -4.20
C ASN A 77 1.49 8.95 -2.78
N PHE A 78 0.61 7.98 -2.53
CA PHE A 78 0.16 7.65 -1.18
C PHE A 78 1.30 7.08 -0.31
N TYR A 79 2.22 6.31 -0.89
CA TYR A 79 3.38 5.74 -0.17
C TYR A 79 4.31 6.79 0.43
N ARG A 80 4.34 8.00 -0.13
CA ARG A 80 5.18 9.10 0.37
C ARG A 80 4.86 9.52 1.80
N PHE A 81 3.63 9.28 2.26
CA PHE A 81 3.16 9.74 3.57
C PHE A 81 3.62 8.85 4.72
N PHE A 82 4.03 7.61 4.43
CA PHE A 82 4.35 6.62 5.45
C PHE A 82 5.67 5.90 5.25
N GLN A 83 6.33 6.06 4.09
CA GLN A 83 7.67 5.51 3.88
C GLN A 83 8.66 6.04 4.92
N LEU A 84 9.57 5.17 5.37
CA LEU A 84 10.65 5.49 6.27
C LEU A 84 11.86 5.96 5.44
N PRO A 85 12.26 7.25 5.51
CA PRO A 85 13.29 7.79 4.64
C PRO A 85 14.67 7.20 4.92
N GLY A 86 15.43 6.88 3.87
CA GLY A 86 16.78 6.31 3.95
C GLY A 86 17.75 6.95 4.95
N PRO A 87 17.86 8.29 5.05
CA PRO A 87 18.73 8.92 6.03
C PRO A 87 18.40 8.60 7.49
N THR A 88 17.21 8.06 7.78
CA THR A 88 16.79 7.64 9.12
C THR A 88 16.97 6.14 9.35
N GLN A 89 17.40 5.38 8.34
CA GLN A 89 17.49 3.92 8.34
C GLN A 89 18.95 3.45 8.36
N PRO A 90 19.28 2.32 9.02
CA PRO A 90 20.67 1.87 9.20
C PRO A 90 21.43 1.57 7.90
N ASP A 91 20.72 1.18 6.85
CA ASP A 91 21.29 0.82 5.54
C ASP A 91 21.23 1.98 4.52
N GLY A 92 20.70 3.14 4.94
CA GLY A 92 20.52 4.31 4.08
C GLY A 92 19.39 4.21 3.06
N ARG A 93 18.55 3.16 3.10
CA ARG A 93 17.50 2.91 2.09
C ARG A 93 16.10 3.28 2.56
N THR A 94 15.23 3.58 1.60
CA THR A 94 13.82 3.83 1.89
C THR A 94 13.13 2.52 2.24
N HIS A 95 12.60 2.44 3.46
CA HIS A 95 11.89 1.29 4.00
C HIS A 95 10.39 1.56 4.07
N LEU A 96 9.59 0.49 4.14
CA LEU A 96 8.17 0.55 4.44
C LEU A 96 7.94 0.30 5.95
N PRO A 97 6.96 0.99 6.55
CA PRO A 97 6.69 0.85 7.97
C PRO A 97 6.20 -0.56 8.29
N THR A 98 6.22 -0.90 9.58
CA THR A 98 5.64 -2.14 10.07
C THR A 98 4.17 -2.26 9.65
N THR A 99 3.89 -3.30 8.87
CA THR A 99 2.60 -3.58 8.24
C THR A 99 2.30 -5.08 8.34
N PHE A 100 1.18 -5.50 7.74
CA PHE A 100 0.79 -6.89 7.65
C PHE A 100 0.99 -7.41 6.23
N SER A 101 1.45 -8.66 6.13
CA SER A 101 1.21 -9.46 4.95
C SER A 101 -0.12 -10.20 5.17
N PRO A 102 -1.02 -10.27 4.17
CA PRO A 102 -2.22 -11.10 4.28
C PRO A 102 -1.86 -12.52 4.73
N GLU A 103 -2.67 -13.08 5.63
CA GLU A 103 -2.59 -14.48 6.11
C GLU A 103 -1.33 -14.82 6.95
N PHE A 104 -0.43 -13.87 7.19
CA PHE A 104 0.73 -14.06 8.06
C PHE A 104 0.41 -13.59 9.50
N PRO A 105 0.71 -14.41 10.54
CA PRO A 105 0.29 -14.11 11.91
C PRO A 105 1.12 -13.01 12.59
N TYR A 106 2.18 -12.52 11.94
CA TYR A 106 3.09 -11.53 12.52
C TYR A 106 3.16 -10.26 11.68
N ARG A 107 3.31 -9.12 12.36
CA ARG A 107 3.64 -7.84 11.72
C ARG A 107 5.15 -7.78 11.47
N GLY A 108 5.53 -7.11 10.38
CA GLY A 108 6.94 -6.83 10.08
C GLY A 108 7.08 -5.57 9.25
N PRO A 109 8.25 -4.90 9.31
CA PRO A 109 8.60 -3.90 8.30
C PRO A 109 8.77 -4.58 6.93
N ASP A 110 8.71 -3.80 5.86
CA ASP A 110 9.05 -4.25 4.50
C ASP A 110 8.39 -5.57 4.09
N THR A 111 7.12 -5.77 4.44
CA THR A 111 6.46 -7.03 4.10
C THR A 111 6.56 -7.28 2.60
N ASN A 112 6.85 -8.53 2.23
CA ASN A 112 7.01 -8.90 0.83
C ASN A 112 5.80 -8.47 -0.02
N TYR A 113 4.60 -8.58 0.52
CA TYR A 113 3.37 -8.12 -0.14
C TYR A 113 3.42 -6.63 -0.50
N ASP A 114 3.65 -5.75 0.47
CA ASP A 114 3.66 -4.30 0.23
C ASP A 114 4.88 -3.87 -0.60
N LEU A 115 6.05 -4.44 -0.34
CA LEU A 115 7.30 -4.08 -1.01
C LEU A 115 7.32 -4.53 -2.48
N GLN A 116 6.81 -5.73 -2.79
CA GLN A 116 6.72 -6.21 -4.17
C GLN A 116 5.74 -5.37 -4.99
N LEU A 117 4.57 -5.05 -4.43
CA LEU A 117 3.57 -4.22 -5.10
C LEU A 117 4.09 -2.81 -5.34
N TYR A 118 4.76 -2.21 -4.34
CA TYR A 118 5.34 -0.88 -4.51
C TYR A 118 6.43 -0.84 -5.57
N ARG A 119 7.35 -1.81 -5.55
CA ARG A 119 8.40 -1.94 -6.56
C ARG A 119 7.82 -2.16 -7.96
N TRP A 120 6.84 -3.05 -8.11
CA TRP A 120 6.14 -3.26 -9.38
C TRP A 120 5.49 -1.96 -9.85
N GLY A 121 4.81 -1.24 -8.97
CA GLY A 121 4.13 0.01 -9.33
C GLY A 121 5.09 1.09 -9.83
N LEU A 122 6.23 1.29 -9.15
CA LEU A 122 7.27 2.23 -9.55
C LEU A 122 7.86 1.88 -10.93
N LEU A 123 8.20 0.61 -11.15
CA LEU A 123 8.66 0.15 -12.47
C LEU A 123 7.59 0.38 -13.53
N ARG A 124 6.34 0.06 -13.21
CA ARG A 124 5.27 0.07 -14.20
C ARG A 124 4.87 1.49 -14.59
N ILE A 125 4.82 2.44 -13.66
CA ILE A 125 4.46 3.82 -14.01
C ILE A 125 5.50 4.47 -14.93
N LEU A 126 6.80 4.15 -14.74
CA LEU A 126 7.88 4.60 -15.60
C LEU A 126 7.75 4.01 -17.00
N GLN A 127 7.49 2.71 -17.11
CA GLN A 127 7.24 2.06 -18.40
C GLN A 127 6.02 2.64 -19.14
N LEU A 128 4.93 2.94 -18.42
CA LEU A 128 3.74 3.56 -19.01
C LEU A 128 4.02 4.98 -19.50
N ALA A 129 4.83 5.74 -18.75
CA ALA A 129 5.29 7.07 -19.17
C ALA A 129 6.16 6.98 -20.44
N ASP A 130 7.11 6.04 -20.49
CA ASP A 130 7.96 5.80 -21.66
C ASP A 130 7.17 5.36 -22.90
N ALA A 131 6.10 4.58 -22.70
CA ALA A 131 5.17 4.18 -23.75
C ALA A 131 4.20 5.30 -24.18
N GLY A 132 4.24 6.47 -23.55
CA GLY A 132 3.36 7.60 -23.83
C GLY A 132 1.90 7.39 -23.42
N VAL A 133 1.64 6.48 -22.47
CA VAL A 133 0.31 6.28 -21.84
C VAL A 133 0.06 7.36 -20.78
N GLY A 134 1.11 7.88 -20.16
CA GLY A 134 1.01 8.99 -19.22
C GLY A 134 1.97 10.11 -19.55
N ARG A 135 1.70 11.30 -19.03
CA ARG A 135 2.55 12.48 -19.17
C ARG A 135 2.86 13.06 -17.79
N PRO A 136 3.67 12.38 -16.97
CA PRO A 136 4.09 12.92 -15.69
C PRO A 136 4.96 14.17 -15.91
N SER A 137 4.99 15.05 -14.92
CA SER A 137 5.99 16.10 -14.87
C SER A 137 7.40 15.49 -14.75
N PRO A 138 8.46 16.22 -15.17
CA PRO A 138 9.84 15.79 -14.95
C PRO A 138 10.15 15.53 -13.47
N GLU A 139 9.52 16.29 -12.57
CA GLU A 139 9.67 16.13 -11.12
C GLU A 139 9.06 14.81 -10.63
N GLU A 140 7.80 14.50 -10.99
CA GLU A 140 7.16 13.23 -10.61
C GLU A 140 7.97 12.03 -11.08
N ARG A 141 8.44 12.07 -12.34
CA ARG A 141 9.27 11.02 -12.91
C ARG A 141 10.57 10.82 -12.12
N SER A 142 11.29 11.92 -11.86
CA SER A 142 12.54 11.89 -11.09
C SER A 142 12.32 11.34 -9.68
N GLN A 143 11.21 11.71 -9.03
CA GLN A 143 10.86 11.18 -7.71
C GLN A 143 10.60 9.67 -7.75
N TRP A 144 9.92 9.14 -8.77
CA TRP A 144 9.70 7.69 -8.89
C TRP A 144 11.01 6.93 -9.16
N GLU A 145 11.87 7.47 -10.02
CA GLU A 145 13.19 6.90 -10.31
C GLU A 145 14.07 6.85 -9.05
N ALA A 146 14.13 7.94 -8.29
CA ALA A 146 14.86 8.00 -7.03
C ALA A 146 14.31 7.01 -5.99
N ARG A 147 12.98 6.96 -5.81
CA ARG A 147 12.34 6.01 -4.88
C ARG A 147 12.61 4.56 -5.27
N LEU A 148 12.63 4.24 -6.56
CA LEU A 148 12.93 2.88 -7.03
C LEU A 148 14.39 2.51 -6.77
N ALA A 149 15.32 3.44 -6.97
CA ALA A 149 16.75 3.23 -6.73
C ALA A 149 17.07 3.04 -5.25
N ASP A 150 16.41 3.83 -4.39
CA ASP A 150 16.66 3.86 -2.95
C ASP A 150 15.83 2.83 -2.17
N LEU A 151 14.94 2.08 -2.81
CA LEU A 151 14.04 1.15 -2.13
C LEU A 151 14.82 0.00 -1.47
N ALA A 152 14.39 -0.37 -0.25
CA ALA A 152 14.91 -1.50 0.49
C ALA A 152 14.91 -2.80 -0.36
N PRO A 153 15.91 -3.69 -0.19
CA PRO A 153 15.85 -5.04 -0.72
C PRO A 153 14.70 -5.82 -0.09
N TYR A 154 14.33 -6.96 -0.68
CA TYR A 154 13.39 -7.85 -0.03
C TYR A 154 13.98 -8.37 1.29
N PRO A 155 13.16 -8.50 2.35
CA PRO A 155 13.59 -9.16 3.57
C PRO A 155 13.98 -10.61 3.25
N VAL A 156 15.08 -11.07 3.83
CA VAL A 156 15.59 -12.44 3.67
C VAL A 156 15.84 -13.01 5.06
N GLY A 157 15.22 -14.15 5.34
CA GLY A 157 15.35 -14.90 6.57
C GLY A 157 16.69 -15.65 6.67
N PRO A 158 16.98 -16.27 7.84
CA PRO A 158 18.21 -17.03 8.07
C PRO A 158 18.41 -18.20 7.11
N ASP A 159 17.33 -18.73 6.53
CA ASP A 159 17.26 -19.81 5.56
C ASP A 159 17.33 -19.34 4.10
N GLY A 160 17.43 -18.03 3.86
CA GLY A 160 17.50 -17.46 2.52
C GLY A 160 16.13 -17.23 1.86
N LEU A 161 15.03 -17.37 2.60
CA LEU A 161 13.65 -17.17 2.14
C LEU A 161 13.02 -15.87 2.65
#